data_AF-A0AAF0PJK8-F1
#
_entry.id   AF-A0AAF0PJK8-F1
#
_cell.length_a   1.000
_cell.length_b   1.000
_cell.length_c   1.000
_cell.angle_alpha   90.00
_cell.angle_beta   90.00
_cell.angle_gamma   90.00
#
_symmetry.space_group_name_H-M   'P 1'
#
loop_
_entity.id
_entity.type
_entity.pdbx_description
1 polymer ?
#
loop_
_entity_poly.entity_id
_entity_poly.type
_entity_poly.pdbx_seq_one_letter_code
_entity_poly.pdbx_strand_id
1 'polypeptide(L)'
;MSDEDPFEDSVPDDWTVLGPFRVLKEPDWMTGTDLQIIDALGRGLTLSPTIISDNTDKSREAISRRLSTLQAAGYVEKTGRGRYEITEKGMEFLEGRVLPNDDDWAINPDDDRANEENGE
;
A
#
# COMPACT_ATOMS: atom_id res chain seq x y z
N MET A 1 -28.23 20.59 12.71
CA MET A 1 -27.79 20.49 11.31
C MET A 1 -26.84 19.32 11.28
N SER A 2 -27.17 18.28 10.53
CA SER A 2 -26.23 17.19 10.28
C SER A 2 -25.16 17.77 9.36
N ASP A 3 -23.90 17.77 9.80
CA ASP A 3 -22.77 18.01 8.91
C ASP A 3 -22.73 16.82 7.94
N GLU A 4 -23.43 16.96 6.81
CA GLU A 4 -23.28 16.04 5.68
C GLU A 4 -21.87 16.22 5.15
N ASP A 5 -21.07 15.16 5.26
CA ASP A 5 -19.70 15.13 4.77
C ASP A 5 -19.72 15.32 3.24
N PRO A 6 -19.18 16.43 2.72
CA PRO A 6 -19.26 16.76 1.29
C PRO A 6 -18.49 15.79 0.39
N PHE A 7 -17.79 14.80 0.95
CA PHE A 7 -17.04 13.77 0.23
C PHE A 7 -17.71 12.39 0.22
N GLU A 8 -18.89 12.21 0.82
CA GLU A 8 -19.60 10.93 0.88
C GLU A 8 -20.01 10.41 -0.53
N ASP A 9 -20.28 11.32 -1.47
CA ASP A 9 -20.77 10.99 -2.82
C ASP A 9 -19.67 10.67 -3.85
N SER A 10 -18.39 10.67 -3.47
CA SER A 10 -17.29 10.47 -4.43
C SER A 10 -16.13 9.63 -3.91
N VAL A 11 -16.40 8.69 -3.00
CA VAL A 11 -15.44 7.64 -2.66
C VAL A 11 -15.38 6.66 -3.84
N PRO A 12 -14.22 6.46 -4.49
CA PRO A 12 -14.09 5.41 -5.51
C PRO A 12 -14.48 4.04 -4.90
N ASP A 13 -15.19 3.19 -5.64
CA ASP A 13 -15.67 1.86 -5.18
C ASP A 13 -14.58 0.96 -4.55
N ASP A 14 -13.31 1.27 -4.82
CA ASP A 14 -12.13 0.56 -4.34
C ASP A 14 -11.67 1.02 -2.95
N TRP A 15 -12.32 2.01 -2.31
CA TRP A 15 -11.86 2.63 -1.06
C TRP A 15 -12.88 2.38 0.06
N THR A 16 -12.40 1.90 1.21
CA THR A 16 -13.19 1.76 2.44
C THR A 16 -12.80 2.84 3.44
N VAL A 17 -13.79 3.52 4.03
CA VAL A 17 -13.56 4.53 5.08
C VAL A 17 -13.65 3.87 6.46
N LEU A 18 -12.55 3.91 7.22
CA LEU A 18 -12.48 3.45 8.61
C LEU A 18 -12.07 4.63 9.53
N GLY A 19 -13.02 5.47 9.89
CA GLY A 19 -12.74 6.67 10.68
C GLY A 19 -11.84 7.65 9.90
N PRO A 20 -10.71 8.15 10.44
CA PRO A 20 -9.82 9.08 9.74
C PRO A 20 -8.88 8.38 8.75
N PHE A 21 -9.15 7.12 8.39
CA PHE A 21 -8.30 6.35 7.48
C PHE A 21 -9.08 5.94 6.24
N ARG A 22 -8.51 6.22 5.08
CA ARG A 22 -8.94 5.64 3.80
C ARG A 22 -8.11 4.39 3.55
N VAL A 23 -8.78 3.26 3.36
CA VAL A 23 -8.14 1.96 3.14
C VAL A 23 -8.51 1.49 1.74
N LEU A 24 -7.51 1.32 0.87
CA LEU A 24 -7.71 0.60 -0.39
C LEU A 24 -8.24 -0.80 -0.11
N LYS A 25 -9.34 -1.15 -0.76
CA LYS A 25 -9.89 -2.50 -0.75
C LYS A 25 -8.91 -3.40 -1.50
N GLU A 26 -8.38 -4.38 -0.79
CA GLU A 26 -7.52 -5.38 -1.42
C GLU A 26 -8.33 -6.13 -2.49
N PRO A 27 -7.80 -6.31 -3.71
CA PRO A 27 -8.50 -7.09 -4.72
C PRO A 27 -8.82 -8.50 -4.23
N ASP A 28 -10.01 -9.02 -4.54
CA ASP A 28 -10.50 -10.30 -4.00
C ASP A 28 -9.60 -11.52 -4.30
N TRP A 29 -8.68 -11.39 -5.25
CA TRP A 29 -7.70 -12.43 -5.62
C TRP A 29 -6.38 -12.36 -4.83
N MET A 30 -6.13 -11.25 -4.13
CA MET A 30 -4.96 -11.10 -3.27
C MET A 30 -5.12 -11.97 -2.03
N THR A 31 -3.98 -12.44 -1.57
CA THR A 31 -3.83 -13.27 -0.37
C THR A 31 -2.87 -12.57 0.57
N GLY A 32 -2.87 -12.95 1.85
CA GLY A 32 -1.87 -12.44 2.80
C GLY A 32 -0.42 -12.68 2.37
N THR A 33 -0.15 -13.67 1.51
CA THR A 33 1.21 -13.89 0.95
C THR A 33 1.58 -12.82 -0.06
N ASP A 34 0.63 -12.29 -0.83
CA ASP A 34 0.89 -11.19 -1.76
C ASP A 34 1.25 -9.91 -1.02
N LEU A 35 0.52 -9.64 0.06
CA LEU A 35 0.80 -8.48 0.91
C LEU A 35 2.20 -8.57 1.52
N GLN A 36 2.62 -9.75 1.98
CA GLN A 36 3.98 -9.96 2.48
C GLN A 36 5.04 -9.74 1.39
N ILE A 37 4.77 -10.16 0.16
CA ILE A 37 5.67 -9.93 -0.98
C ILE A 37 5.77 -8.44 -1.31
N ILE A 38 4.63 -7.74 -1.38
CA ILE A 38 4.57 -6.30 -1.68
C ILE A 38 5.27 -5.51 -0.57
N ASP A 39 5.04 -5.80 0.71
CA ASP A 39 5.73 -5.15 1.84
C ASP A 39 7.24 -5.35 1.77
N ALA A 40 7.69 -6.57 1.49
CA ALA A 40 9.11 -6.88 1.40
C ALA A 40 9.81 -6.09 0.27
N LEU A 41 9.17 -5.98 -0.89
CA LEU A 41 9.69 -5.25 -2.04
C LEU A 41 9.55 -3.72 -1.90
N GLY A 42 8.49 -3.25 -1.23
CA GLY A 42 8.18 -1.84 -0.98
C GLY A 42 9.22 -1.09 -0.15
N ARG A 43 10.14 -1.82 0.50
CA ARG A 43 11.32 -1.27 1.17
C ARG A 43 12.44 -0.83 0.19
N GLY A 44 12.14 -0.73 -1.11
CA GLY A 44 13.12 -0.45 -2.15
C GLY A 44 14.09 -1.59 -2.43
N LEU A 45 13.70 -2.83 -2.13
CA LEU A 45 14.57 -4.00 -2.23
C LEU A 45 14.34 -4.78 -3.54
N THR A 46 15.43 -5.14 -4.22
CA THR A 46 15.42 -6.10 -5.31
C THR A 46 15.58 -7.53 -4.76
N LEU A 47 14.56 -8.37 -4.75
CA LEU A 47 14.62 -9.68 -4.08
C LEU A 47 14.43 -10.85 -5.04
N SER A 48 15.09 -11.97 -4.76
CA SER A 48 14.81 -13.24 -5.45
C SER A 48 13.70 -14.00 -4.72
N PRO A 49 13.00 -14.94 -5.40
CA PRO A 49 12.01 -15.78 -4.74
C PRO A 49 12.54 -16.53 -3.52
N THR A 50 13.82 -16.92 -3.54
CA THR A 50 14.47 -17.60 -2.42
C THR A 50 14.58 -16.67 -1.21
N ILE A 51 15.07 -15.45 -1.39
CA ILE A 51 15.23 -14.50 -0.27
C ILE A 51 13.88 -14.12 0.33
N ILE A 52 12.84 -13.97 -0.49
CA ILE A 52 11.48 -13.73 0.01
C ILE A 52 10.97 -14.95 0.80
N SER A 53 11.20 -16.16 0.29
CA SER A 53 10.83 -17.40 0.99
C SER A 53 11.56 -17.55 2.33
N ASP A 54 12.83 -17.17 2.42
CA ASP A 54 13.61 -17.25 3.67
C ASP A 54 13.08 -16.31 4.76
N ASN A 55 12.33 -15.26 4.38
CA ASN A 55 11.76 -14.26 5.28
C ASN A 55 10.24 -14.38 5.44
N THR A 56 9.64 -15.45 4.90
CA THR A 56 8.20 -15.72 5.01
C THR A 56 7.98 -17.18 5.41
N ASP A 57 6.83 -17.51 6.00
CA ASP A 57 6.49 -18.92 6.30
C ASP A 57 6.02 -19.71 5.05
N LYS A 58 6.52 -19.34 3.86
CA LYS A 58 6.03 -19.85 2.56
C LYS A 58 7.17 -20.45 1.76
N SER A 59 6.88 -21.52 1.02
CA SER A 59 7.87 -22.15 0.14
C SER A 59 8.22 -21.26 -1.05
N ARG A 60 9.42 -21.44 -1.58
CA ARG A 60 9.90 -20.75 -2.78
C ARG A 60 8.97 -20.94 -3.98
N GLU A 61 8.37 -22.12 -4.13
CA GLU A 61 7.41 -22.42 -5.20
C GLU A 61 6.12 -21.60 -5.02
N ALA A 62 5.62 -21.49 -3.79
CA ALA A 62 4.46 -20.67 -3.48
C ALA A 62 4.74 -19.20 -3.78
N ILE A 63 5.89 -18.68 -3.34
CA ILE A 63 6.35 -17.32 -3.64
C ILE A 63 6.47 -17.08 -5.14
N SER A 64 7.07 -18.02 -5.89
CA SER A 64 7.24 -17.88 -7.34
C SER A 64 5.90 -17.80 -8.08
N ARG A 65 4.89 -18.56 -7.62
CA ARG A 65 3.53 -18.50 -8.18
C ARG A 65 2.88 -17.14 -7.90
N ARG A 66 2.96 -16.66 -6.65
CA ARG A 66 2.40 -15.35 -6.28
C ARG A 66 3.10 -14.19 -6.98
N LEU A 67 4.43 -14.21 -7.10
CA LEU A 67 5.17 -13.21 -7.89
C LEU A 67 4.72 -13.17 -9.35
N SER A 68 4.43 -14.33 -9.96
CA SER A 68 3.89 -14.39 -11.32
C SER A 68 2.51 -13.73 -11.41
N THR A 69 1.63 -13.98 -10.42
CA THR A 69 0.30 -13.35 -10.34
C THR A 69 0.40 -11.84 -10.14
N LEU A 70 1.23 -11.39 -9.19
CA LEU A 70 1.47 -9.98 -8.90
C LEU A 70 2.08 -9.24 -10.10
N GLN A 71 2.98 -9.90 -10.82
CA GLN A 71 3.58 -9.36 -12.05
C GLN A 71 2.52 -9.22 -13.15
N ALA A 72 1.67 -10.22 -13.34
CA ALA A 72 0.57 -10.14 -14.31
C ALA A 72 -0.42 -9.03 -13.98
N ALA A 73 -0.63 -8.74 -12.68
CA ALA A 73 -1.47 -7.66 -12.20
C ALA A 73 -0.75 -6.29 -12.15
N GLY A 74 0.55 -6.25 -12.44
CA GLY A 74 1.35 -5.03 -12.54
C GLY A 74 1.79 -4.42 -11.21
N TYR A 75 1.81 -5.16 -10.11
CA TYR A 75 2.30 -4.65 -8.81
C TYR A 75 3.81 -4.80 -8.64
N VAL A 76 4.40 -5.80 -9.28
CA VAL A 76 5.84 -6.09 -9.24
C VAL A 76 6.34 -6.32 -10.65
N GLU A 77 7.63 -6.13 -10.87
CA GLU A 77 8.26 -6.46 -12.14
C GLU A 77 9.49 -7.35 -11.93
N LYS A 78 9.77 -8.17 -12.94
CA LYS A 78 10.92 -9.07 -12.92
C LYS A 78 12.12 -8.38 -13.54
N THR A 79 13.16 -8.21 -12.75
CA THR A 79 14.42 -7.64 -13.21
C THR A 79 15.38 -8.72 -13.71
N GLY A 80 16.54 -8.29 -14.20
CA GLY A 80 17.60 -9.20 -14.63
C GLY A 80 17.97 -10.21 -13.55
N ARG A 81 18.29 -11.45 -13.96
CA ARG A 81 18.69 -12.58 -13.09
C ARG A 81 17.58 -13.16 -12.20
N GLY A 82 16.31 -12.92 -12.55
CA GLY A 82 15.17 -13.56 -11.88
C GLY A 82 14.86 -13.01 -10.48
N ARG A 83 15.24 -11.76 -10.24
CA ARG A 83 14.83 -10.97 -9.08
C ARG A 83 13.60 -10.12 -9.44
N TYR A 84 12.98 -9.55 -8.43
CA TYR A 84 11.79 -8.73 -8.56
C TYR A 84 11.96 -7.43 -7.78
N GLU A 85 11.31 -6.40 -8.27
CA GLU A 85 11.19 -5.06 -7.66
C GLU A 85 9.72 -4.66 -7.65
N ILE A 86 9.36 -3.77 -6.72
CA ILE A 86 8.03 -3.15 -6.71
C ILE A 86 7.91 -2.16 -7.86
N THR A 87 6.75 -2.11 -8.49
CA THR A 87 6.43 -1.08 -9.50
C THR A 87 5.86 0.17 -8.82
N GLU A 88 5.71 1.26 -9.58
CA GLU A 88 5.00 2.46 -9.12
C GLU A 88 3.57 2.14 -8.63
N LYS A 89 2.79 1.41 -9.43
CA LYS A 89 1.46 0.90 -9.02
C LYS A 89 1.51 0.08 -7.73
N GLY A 90 2.55 -0.74 -7.57
CA GLY A 90 2.76 -1.51 -6.35
C GLY A 90 3.00 -0.64 -5.13
N MET A 91 3.77 0.43 -5.31
CA MET A 91 4.07 1.41 -4.27
C MET A 91 2.83 2.23 -3.91
N GLU A 92 2.09 2.74 -4.89
CA GLU A 92 0.81 3.44 -4.68
C GLU A 92 -0.19 2.56 -3.91
N PHE A 93 -0.25 1.27 -4.23
CA PHE A 93 -1.10 0.32 -3.50
C PHE A 93 -0.64 0.14 -2.05
N LEU A 94 0.67 0.10 -1.79
CA LEU A 94 1.23 -0.04 -0.45
C LEU A 94 1.01 1.23 0.39
N GLU A 95 1.22 2.40 -0.21
CA GLU A 95 0.99 3.72 0.41
C GLU A 95 -0.50 3.98 0.62
N GLY A 96 -1.36 3.62 -0.34
CA GLY A 96 -2.82 3.71 -0.25
C GLY A 96 -3.45 2.75 0.78
N ARG A 97 -2.69 1.80 1.34
CA ARG A 97 -3.09 1.05 2.55
C ARG A 97 -2.82 1.83 3.85
N VAL A 98 -2.05 2.91 3.80
CA VAL A 98 -1.69 3.77 4.94
C VAL A 98 -1.69 5.24 4.49
N LEU A 99 -2.87 5.78 4.15
CA LEU A 99 -3.02 7.24 4.04
C LEU A 99 -3.72 7.76 5.31
N PRO A 100 -3.13 8.76 6.01
CA PRO A 100 -3.93 9.67 6.80
C PRO A 100 -4.98 10.29 5.86
N ASN A 101 -6.22 10.44 6.33
CA ASN A 101 -7.20 11.21 5.55
C ASN A 101 -6.63 12.63 5.31
N ASP A 102 -6.89 13.21 4.14
CA ASP A 102 -6.43 14.57 3.79
C ASP A 102 -6.98 15.65 4.77
N ASP A 103 -7.93 15.28 5.63
CA ASP A 103 -8.47 16.09 6.74
C ASP A 103 -7.71 15.94 8.07
N ASP A 104 -6.59 15.18 8.10
CA ASP A 104 -5.71 15.09 9.26
C ASP A 104 -4.76 16.32 9.31
N TRP A 105 -5.27 17.39 9.92
CA TRP A 105 -4.60 18.67 10.18
C TRP A 105 -3.23 18.55 10.88
N ALA A 106 -2.87 17.40 11.43
CA ALA A 106 -1.58 17.17 12.07
C ALA A 106 -0.45 16.76 11.10
N ILE A 107 -0.76 16.47 9.82
CA ILE A 107 0.18 15.85 8.88
C ILE A 107 0.41 16.68 7.61
N ASN A 108 -0.23 17.84 7.46
CA ASN A 108 0.04 18.75 6.34
C ASN A 108 1.22 19.69 6.68
N PRO A 109 2.41 19.52 6.05
CA PRO A 109 3.58 20.38 6.30
C PRO A 109 3.40 21.83 5.83
N ASP A 110 2.36 22.10 5.04
CA ASP A 110 1.96 23.44 4.56
C ASP A 110 0.73 24.00 5.31
N ASP A 111 0.23 23.34 6.38
CA ASP A 111 -0.86 23.87 7.22
C ASP A 111 -0.31 24.75 8.36
N ASP A 112 -0.47 26.07 8.19
CA ASP A 112 -0.03 27.10 9.13
C ASP A 112 -0.66 26.97 10.54
N ARG A 113 -1.76 26.21 10.72
CA ARG A 113 -2.38 25.98 12.04
C ARG A 113 -1.49 25.20 13.01
N ALA A 114 -0.55 24.40 12.51
CA ALA A 114 0.40 23.66 13.35
C ALA A 114 1.45 24.57 14.03
N ASN A 115 1.56 25.83 13.61
CA ASN A 115 2.54 26.79 14.14
C ASN A 115 1.92 27.83 15.11
N GLU A 116 0.63 27.76 15.42
CA GLU A 116 -0.04 28.77 16.28
C GLU A 116 -0.17 28.36 17.77
N GLU A 117 0.06 27.10 18.16
CA GLU A 117 -0.12 26.66 19.57
C GLU A 117 1.15 26.66 20.45
N ASN A 118 2.13 27.53 20.19
CA ASN A 118 3.26 27.73 21.13
C ASN A 118 3.55 29.20 21.45
N GLY A 119 2.53 30.04 21.41
CA GLY A 119 2.64 31.45 21.77
C GLY A 119 1.63 31.87 22.83
N GLU A 120 1.82 31.45 24.08
CA GLU A 120 1.52 32.23 25.30
C GLU A 120 2.17 31.64 26.56
#